data_AF-A0A7S0RW83-F1
#
_entry.id   AF-A0A7S0RW83-F1
#
_cell.length_a   1.000
_cell.length_b   1.000
_cell.length_c   1.000
_cell.angle_alpha   90.00
_cell.angle_beta   90.00
_cell.angle_gamma   90.00
#
_symmetry.space_group_name_H-M   'P 1'
#
loop_
_entity.id
_entity.type
_entity.pdbx_description
1 polymer ?
#
loop_
_entity_poly.entity_id
_entity_poly.type
_entity_poly.pdbx_seq_one_letter_code
_entity_poly.pdbx_strand_id
1 'polypeptide(L)'
;AGKKPQSDADKVQQALAEVSKTYKSCGMVGEPEQARALTVAVGVLRALHAHADKWAPSTTTLLDTKENTGTTPSPTSTTQATLAILARLTKSHVNAQSALHQGVHKMLLSLPSACLVPSFANVEGHVAAVLRHMAEDHATLAAWMEAEIRTFFTQRTGRRAAAADMFGGRMQRVAIPLAQLLSGLGRTVMRDPAVFTEVLARVGFL
;
A
#
# COMPACT_ATOMS: atom_id res chain seq x y z
N ALA A 1 -22.36 8.57 -40.93
CA ALA A 1 -21.12 8.18 -40.21
C ALA A 1 -21.46 7.07 -39.23
N GLY A 2 -21.16 5.82 -39.58
CA GLY A 2 -21.49 4.65 -38.76
C GLY A 2 -20.61 4.60 -37.52
N LYS A 3 -21.21 4.61 -36.33
CA LYS A 3 -20.52 4.30 -35.07
C LYS A 3 -19.99 2.87 -35.19
N LYS A 4 -18.66 2.71 -35.21
CA LYS A 4 -18.02 1.40 -35.06
C LYS A 4 -18.57 0.76 -33.77
N PRO A 5 -18.98 -0.51 -33.77
CA PRO A 5 -19.38 -1.19 -32.55
C PRO A 5 -18.18 -1.20 -31.60
N GLN A 6 -18.34 -0.54 -30.46
CA GLN A 6 -17.31 -0.46 -29.43
C GLN A 6 -17.04 -1.87 -28.92
N SER A 7 -15.78 -2.32 -29.02
CA SER A 7 -15.37 -3.68 -28.67
C SER A 7 -15.69 -3.95 -27.21
N ASP A 8 -16.07 -5.19 -26.86
CA ASP A 8 -16.31 -5.54 -25.46
C ASP A 8 -15.07 -5.33 -24.59
N ALA A 9 -13.87 -5.37 -25.18
CA ALA A 9 -12.62 -4.99 -24.50
C ALA A 9 -12.60 -3.51 -24.10
N ASP A 10 -13.06 -2.61 -24.98
CA ASP A 10 -13.09 -1.17 -24.72
C ASP A 10 -14.07 -0.84 -23.59
N LYS A 11 -15.21 -1.55 -23.53
CA LYS A 11 -16.20 -1.37 -22.46
C LYS A 11 -15.65 -1.78 -21.10
N VAL A 12 -14.90 -2.89 -21.04
CA VAL A 12 -14.33 -3.33 -19.76
C VAL A 12 -13.14 -2.46 -19.35
N GLN A 13 -12.31 -1.99 -20.28
CA GLN A 13 -11.29 -0.99 -19.98
C GLN A 13 -11.92 0.30 -19.43
N GLN A 14 -13.03 0.76 -20.01
CA GLN A 14 -13.75 1.93 -19.51
C GLN A 14 -14.34 1.69 -18.12
N ALA A 15 -14.94 0.52 -17.85
CA ALA A 15 -15.45 0.16 -16.54
C ALA A 15 -14.34 0.06 -15.48
N LEU A 16 -13.19 -0.53 -15.82
CA LEU A 16 -12.02 -0.60 -14.92
C LEU A 16 -11.42 0.78 -14.67
N ALA A 17 -11.39 1.65 -15.68
CA ALA A 17 -10.97 3.03 -15.51
C ALA A 17 -11.90 3.81 -14.57
N GLU A 18 -13.22 3.61 -14.64
CA GLU A 18 -14.18 4.20 -13.70
C GLU A 18 -14.01 3.66 -12.27
N VAL A 19 -13.77 2.37 -12.11
CA VAL A 19 -13.47 1.76 -10.81
C VAL A 19 -12.17 2.33 -10.23
N SER A 20 -11.13 2.48 -11.05
CA SER A 20 -9.85 3.06 -10.62
C SER A 20 -10.00 4.51 -10.12
N LYS A 21 -10.89 5.30 -10.73
CA LYS A 21 -11.23 6.67 -10.27
C LYS A 21 -11.96 6.69 -8.94
N THR A 22 -12.67 5.62 -8.61
CA THR A 22 -13.43 5.50 -7.36
C THR A 22 -12.52 5.11 -6.20
N TYR A 23 -11.42 4.39 -6.48
CA TYR A 23 -10.47 3.98 -5.46
C TYR A 23 -9.51 5.11 -5.08
N LYS A 24 -9.43 5.41 -3.78
CA LYS A 24 -8.49 6.37 -3.21
C LYS A 24 -7.53 5.64 -2.27
N SER A 25 -6.24 5.64 -2.59
CA SER A 25 -5.20 4.93 -1.83
C SER A 25 -5.06 5.37 -0.37
N CYS A 26 -5.51 6.58 -0.03
CA CYS A 26 -5.55 7.11 1.33
C CYS A 26 -6.97 7.26 1.92
N GLY A 27 -7.96 6.53 1.38
CA GLY A 27 -9.34 6.55 1.88
C GLY A 27 -10.14 7.80 1.46
N MET A 28 -11.03 8.30 2.32
CA MET A 28 -11.93 9.42 1.98
C MET A 28 -11.26 10.80 1.99
N VAL A 29 -10.03 10.89 2.49
CA VAL A 29 -9.29 12.15 2.67
C VAL A 29 -8.89 12.73 1.31
N GLY A 30 -9.18 14.01 1.07
CA GLY A 30 -8.81 14.67 -0.19
C GLY A 30 -7.29 14.84 -0.33
N GLU A 31 -6.79 14.97 -1.55
CA GLU A 31 -5.37 15.26 -1.82
C GLU A 31 -4.80 16.45 -1.01
N PRO A 32 -5.48 17.61 -0.88
CA PRO A 32 -4.93 18.72 -0.08
C PRO A 32 -4.88 18.40 1.42
N GLU A 33 -5.82 17.60 1.92
CA GLU A 33 -5.82 17.15 3.32
C GLU A 33 -4.72 16.13 3.58
N GLN A 34 -4.45 15.24 2.63
CA GLN A 34 -3.33 14.30 2.71
C GLN A 34 -2.00 15.05 2.75
N ALA A 35 -1.82 16.07 1.91
CA ALA A 35 -0.60 16.89 1.91
C ALA A 35 -0.40 17.64 3.25
N ARG A 36 -1.48 18.17 3.83
CA ARG A 36 -1.44 18.77 5.17
C ARG A 36 -1.10 17.75 6.24
N ALA A 37 -1.76 16.59 6.24
CA ALA A 37 -1.51 15.51 7.18
C ALA A 37 -0.06 15.01 7.09
N LEU A 38 0.49 14.92 5.87
CA LEU A 38 1.88 14.56 5.64
C LEU A 38 2.81 15.59 6.26
N THR A 39 2.57 16.88 6.02
CA THR A 39 3.38 17.96 6.59
C THR A 39 3.39 17.93 8.11
N VAL A 40 2.22 17.71 8.73
CA VAL A 40 2.09 17.56 10.19
C VAL A 40 2.84 16.32 10.69
N ALA A 41 2.65 15.16 10.06
CA ALA A 41 3.30 13.92 10.47
C ALA A 41 4.83 14.02 10.37
N VAL A 42 5.35 14.63 9.29
CA VAL A 42 6.78 14.88 9.14
C VAL A 42 7.27 15.91 10.18
N GLY A 43 6.47 16.93 10.49
CA GLY A 43 6.78 17.88 11.58
C GLY A 43 6.89 17.20 12.94
N VAL A 44 5.95 16.32 13.28
CA VAL A 44 5.99 15.50 14.50
C VAL A 44 7.22 14.59 14.51
N LEU A 45 7.55 13.96 13.38
CA LEU A 45 8.74 13.12 13.27
C LEU A 45 10.04 13.91 13.51
N ARG A 46 10.14 15.14 12.99
CA ARG A 46 11.28 16.04 13.27
C ARG A 46 11.35 16.44 14.74
N ALA A 47 10.20 16.74 15.35
CA ALA A 47 10.14 17.09 16.76
C ALA A 47 10.57 15.91 17.66
N LEU A 48 10.13 14.70 17.32
CA LEU A 48 10.59 13.47 17.97
C LEU A 48 12.11 13.31 17.83
N HIS A 49 12.65 13.51 16.63
CA HIS A 49 14.10 13.49 16.42
C HIS A 49 14.88 14.47 17.30
N ALA A 50 14.38 15.70 17.43
CA ALA A 50 15.07 16.75 18.19
C ALA A 50 14.90 16.63 19.72
N HIS A 51 13.80 16.03 20.18
CA HIS A 51 13.37 16.14 21.57
C HIS A 51 13.00 14.83 22.26
N ALA A 52 12.97 13.67 21.58
CA ALA A 52 12.50 12.41 22.17
C ALA A 52 13.27 12.02 23.44
N ASP A 53 14.59 12.23 23.48
CA ASP A 53 15.41 11.90 24.65
C ASP A 53 15.11 12.81 25.86
N LYS A 54 14.66 14.04 25.60
CA LYS A 54 14.23 15.01 26.64
C LYS A 54 12.76 14.84 27.00
N TRP A 55 11.99 14.22 26.11
CA TRP A 55 10.56 13.94 26.24
C TRP A 55 10.30 12.57 26.91
N ALA A 56 11.21 12.10 27.75
CA ALA A 56 10.99 10.88 28.52
C ALA A 56 10.01 11.15 29.68
N PRO A 57 8.79 10.57 29.69
CA PRO A 57 8.09 10.37 30.96
C PRO A 57 8.92 9.41 31.80
N SER A 58 9.14 9.73 33.08
CA SER A 58 9.94 8.92 34.00
C SER A 58 9.60 7.44 33.87
N THR A 59 10.60 6.61 33.61
CA THR A 59 10.53 5.14 33.42
C THR A 59 9.82 4.38 34.56
N THR A 60 9.45 5.06 35.63
CA THR A 60 8.72 4.53 36.80
C THR A 60 7.23 4.27 36.54
N THR A 61 6.60 4.88 35.52
CA THR A 61 5.13 4.75 35.30
C THR A 61 4.73 3.53 34.48
N LEU A 62 5.68 2.74 33.94
CA LEU A 62 5.38 1.52 33.17
C LEU A 62 5.08 0.29 34.05
N LEU A 63 5.25 0.39 35.37
CA LEU A 63 4.95 -0.70 36.32
C LEU A 63 3.60 -0.53 37.04
N ASP A 64 2.91 0.59 36.88
CA ASP A 64 1.65 0.81 37.60
C ASP A 64 0.45 0.48 36.70
N THR A 65 -0.03 -0.75 36.82
CA THR A 65 -1.26 -1.27 36.21
C THR A 65 -2.50 -0.69 36.89
N LYS A 66 -2.64 0.63 36.95
CA LYS A 66 -3.88 1.28 37.40
C LYS A 66 -4.35 2.34 36.41
N GLU A 67 -5.62 2.16 36.06
CA GLU A 67 -6.40 2.80 35.01
C GLU A 67 -6.31 4.33 34.96
N ASN A 68 -6.14 4.83 33.73
CA ASN A 68 -6.74 6.00 33.11
C ASN A 68 -6.98 7.26 33.98
N THR A 69 -6.22 8.32 33.71
CA THR A 69 -6.74 9.65 33.30
C THR A 69 -5.57 10.61 33.02
N GLY A 70 -5.47 11.12 31.79
CA GLY A 70 -4.52 12.19 31.42
C GLY A 70 -3.12 11.75 30.96
N THR A 71 -2.99 10.57 30.34
CA THR A 71 -1.70 10.02 29.89
C THR A 71 -1.08 10.91 28.81
N THR A 72 -0.07 11.71 29.17
CA THR A 72 0.78 12.40 28.21
C THR A 72 1.35 11.36 27.24
N PRO A 73 1.21 11.55 25.91
CA PRO A 73 1.73 10.58 24.96
C PRO A 73 3.24 10.44 25.13
N SER A 74 3.73 9.19 25.13
CA SER A 74 5.16 8.92 25.18
C SER A 74 5.80 9.11 23.80
N PRO A 75 7.12 9.28 23.72
CA PRO A 75 7.82 9.32 22.43
C PRO A 75 7.52 8.08 21.58
N THR A 76 7.45 6.90 22.19
CA THR A 76 7.16 5.63 21.53
C THR A 76 5.74 5.58 20.96
N SER A 77 4.72 5.94 21.75
CA SER A 77 3.33 5.89 21.28
C SER A 77 3.07 6.94 20.20
N THR A 78 3.68 8.12 20.34
CA THR A 78 3.64 9.17 19.31
C THR A 78 4.34 8.73 18.04
N THR A 79 5.50 8.07 18.15
CA THR A 79 6.23 7.53 17.00
C THR A 79 5.38 6.49 16.27
N GLN A 80 4.78 5.54 16.98
CA GLN A 80 3.90 4.54 16.37
C GLN A 80 2.71 5.17 15.66
N ALA A 81 2.02 6.14 16.28
CA ALA A 81 0.90 6.83 15.65
C ALA A 81 1.34 7.60 14.40
N THR A 82 2.47 8.29 14.48
CA THR A 82 3.05 9.06 13.36
C THR A 82 3.42 8.12 12.21
N LEU A 83 4.08 7.01 12.49
CA LEU A 83 4.46 6.01 11.48
C LEU A 83 3.26 5.30 10.88
N ALA A 84 2.22 5.02 11.65
CA ALA A 84 0.98 4.46 11.13
C ALA A 84 0.28 5.42 10.15
N ILE A 85 0.28 6.72 10.45
CA ILE A 85 -0.23 7.76 9.54
C ILE A 85 0.65 7.84 8.29
N LEU A 86 1.97 7.92 8.44
CA LEU A 86 2.91 7.96 7.32
C LEU A 86 2.77 6.73 6.43
N ALA A 87 2.63 5.52 6.99
CA ALA A 87 2.44 4.29 6.23
C ALA A 87 1.14 4.29 5.41
N ARG A 88 0.11 5.01 5.84
CA ARG A 88 -1.13 5.19 5.06
C ARG A 88 -1.00 6.28 4.00
N LEU A 89 -0.41 7.43 4.34
CA LEU A 89 -0.26 8.55 3.42
C LEU A 89 0.70 8.25 2.28
N THR A 90 1.78 7.52 2.56
CA THR A 90 2.80 7.16 1.57
C THR A 90 2.37 6.07 0.60
N LYS A 91 1.18 5.46 0.76
CA LYS A 91 0.60 4.63 -0.30
C LYS A 91 0.34 5.41 -1.58
N SER A 92 0.09 6.71 -1.46
CA SER A 92 0.07 7.60 -2.62
C SER A 92 1.50 7.92 -3.03
N HIS A 93 1.84 7.65 -4.30
CA HIS A 93 3.18 7.90 -4.84
C HIS A 93 3.58 9.38 -4.71
N VAL A 94 2.65 10.32 -4.93
CA VAL A 94 2.89 11.76 -4.78
C VAL A 94 3.34 12.10 -3.35
N ASN A 95 2.67 11.50 -2.35
CA ASN A 95 3.03 11.68 -0.95
C ASN A 95 4.35 10.98 -0.58
N ALA A 96 4.62 9.81 -1.15
CA ALA A 96 5.89 9.08 -0.95
C ALA A 96 7.09 9.87 -1.48
N GLN A 97 6.98 10.42 -2.69
CA GLN A 97 7.99 11.32 -3.29
C GLN A 97 8.18 12.57 -2.43
N SER A 98 7.10 13.22 -2.01
CA SER A 98 7.18 14.38 -1.12
C SER A 98 7.86 14.04 0.22
N ALA A 99 7.55 12.89 0.82
CA ALA A 99 8.21 12.40 2.03
C ALA A 99 9.71 12.12 1.80
N LEU A 100 10.08 11.61 0.61
CA LEU A 100 11.46 11.37 0.21
C LEU A 100 12.26 12.67 0.13
N HIS A 101 11.72 13.67 -0.56
CA HIS A 101 12.31 15.02 -0.64
C HIS A 101 12.43 15.69 0.73
N GLN A 102 11.48 15.45 1.63
CA GLN A 102 11.53 15.96 3.01
C GLN A 102 12.48 15.19 3.94
N GLY A 103 13.21 14.18 3.44
CA GLY A 103 14.22 13.45 4.20
C GLY A 103 13.67 12.43 5.20
N VAL A 104 12.40 12.00 5.06
CA VAL A 104 11.75 11.07 6.00
C VAL A 104 12.55 9.78 6.16
N HIS A 105 13.06 9.22 5.07
CA HIS A 105 13.91 8.02 5.08
C HIS A 105 15.12 8.14 6.04
N LYS A 106 15.80 9.29 6.06
CA LYS A 106 16.95 9.52 6.96
C LYS A 106 16.50 9.53 8.41
N MET A 107 15.38 10.20 8.69
CA MET A 107 14.79 10.24 10.03
C MET A 107 14.36 8.85 10.50
N LEU A 108 13.75 8.03 9.64
CA LEU A 108 13.37 6.67 10.01
C LEU A 108 14.57 5.79 10.40
N LEU A 109 15.67 5.91 9.67
CA LEU A 109 16.89 5.14 9.91
C LEU A 109 17.73 5.65 11.10
N SER A 110 17.44 6.85 11.61
CA SER A 110 18.17 7.49 12.71
C SER A 110 17.29 7.80 13.92
N LEU A 111 16.16 7.09 14.09
CA LEU A 111 15.24 7.31 15.19
C LEU A 111 15.94 7.20 16.56
N PRO A 112 15.70 8.15 17.49
CA PRO A 112 16.20 8.06 18.86
C PRO A 112 15.72 6.79 19.57
N SER A 113 16.52 6.26 20.50
CA SER A 113 16.19 5.04 21.24
C SER A 113 14.91 5.16 22.08
N ALA A 114 14.62 6.36 22.58
CA ALA A 114 13.38 6.69 23.30
C ALA A 114 12.11 6.46 22.45
N CYS A 115 12.22 6.49 21.11
CA CYS A 115 11.11 6.23 20.20
C CYS A 115 10.89 4.73 19.92
N LEU A 116 11.86 3.88 20.26
CA LEU A 116 11.91 2.46 19.88
C LEU A 116 11.51 1.52 21.03
N VAL A 117 11.75 1.92 22.28
CA VAL A 117 11.49 1.12 23.49
C VAL A 117 10.13 1.51 24.08
N PRO A 118 9.30 0.60 24.62
CA PRO A 118 9.51 -0.84 24.78
C PRO A 118 9.02 -1.70 23.61
N SER A 119 8.43 -1.12 22.56
CA SER A 119 7.70 -1.87 21.53
C SER A 119 8.29 -1.69 20.13
N PHE A 120 9.55 -2.07 19.96
CA PHE A 120 10.27 -1.98 18.68
C PHE A 120 9.56 -2.76 17.55
N ALA A 121 9.05 -3.96 17.85
CA ALA A 121 8.38 -4.82 16.88
C ALA A 121 7.18 -4.15 16.16
N ASN A 122 6.44 -3.28 16.86
CA ASN A 122 5.29 -2.57 16.29
C ASN A 122 5.71 -1.37 15.43
N VAL A 123 6.90 -0.81 15.69
CA VAL A 123 7.49 0.31 14.95
C VAL A 123 8.07 -0.18 13.63
N GLU A 124 8.77 -1.32 13.66
CA GLU A 124 9.50 -1.89 12.52
C GLU A 124 8.62 -2.08 11.27
N GLY A 125 7.42 -2.66 11.44
CA GLY A 125 6.52 -2.92 10.31
C GLY A 125 6.09 -1.65 9.58
N HIS A 126 5.85 -0.56 10.31
CA HIS A 126 5.48 0.72 9.72
C HIS A 126 6.67 1.41 9.05
N VAL A 127 7.86 1.35 9.67
CA VAL A 127 9.11 1.86 9.05
C VAL A 127 9.37 1.15 7.73
N ALA A 128 9.31 -0.18 7.72
CA ALA A 128 9.51 -0.99 6.52
C ALA A 128 8.47 -0.67 5.43
N ALA A 129 7.20 -0.47 5.81
CA ALA A 129 6.15 -0.06 4.86
C ALA A 129 6.44 1.30 4.24
N VAL A 130 6.77 2.31 5.05
CA VAL A 130 7.08 3.67 4.56
C VAL A 130 8.30 3.67 3.65
N LEU A 131 9.41 3.03 4.06
CA LEU A 131 10.62 2.92 3.25
C LEU A 131 10.34 2.21 1.93
N ARG A 132 9.54 1.13 1.95
CA ARG A 132 9.11 0.41 0.75
C ARG A 132 8.35 1.33 -0.21
N HIS A 133 7.35 2.07 0.28
CA HIS A 133 6.57 2.98 -0.57
C HIS A 133 7.43 4.08 -1.20
N MET A 134 8.48 4.52 -0.50
CA MET A 134 9.41 5.54 -1.00
C MET A 134 10.44 5.00 -2.00
N ALA A 135 10.82 3.73 -1.85
CA ALA A 135 11.79 3.07 -2.74
C ALA A 135 11.16 2.46 -3.99
N GLU A 136 9.88 2.09 -3.92
CA GLU A 136 9.15 1.50 -5.05
C GLU A 136 8.64 2.59 -5.98
N ASP A 137 9.27 2.70 -7.15
CA ASP A 137 8.76 3.52 -8.24
C ASP A 137 7.53 2.86 -8.90
N HIS A 138 6.58 3.71 -9.34
CA HIS A 138 5.31 3.29 -9.94
C HIS A 138 5.52 2.39 -11.16
N ALA A 139 6.51 2.72 -12.02
CA ALA A 139 6.81 1.94 -13.22
C ALA A 139 7.31 0.53 -12.87
N THR A 140 8.15 0.42 -11.84
CA THR A 140 8.67 -0.89 -11.40
C THR A 140 7.58 -1.72 -10.74
N LEU A 141 6.71 -1.10 -9.93
CA LEU A 141 5.57 -1.78 -9.33
C LEU A 141 4.61 -2.30 -10.39
N ALA A 142 4.25 -1.48 -11.38
CA ALA A 142 3.35 -1.86 -12.45
C ALA A 142 3.91 -3.03 -13.28
N ALA A 143 5.20 -2.98 -13.64
CA ALA A 143 5.86 -4.06 -14.37
C ALA A 143 5.91 -5.37 -13.57
N TRP A 144 6.18 -5.29 -12.26
CA TRP A 144 6.17 -6.45 -11.38
C TRP A 144 4.77 -7.05 -11.24
N MET A 145 3.74 -6.21 -11.02
CA MET A 145 2.34 -6.66 -10.97
C MET A 145 1.90 -7.30 -12.28
N GLU A 146 2.33 -6.74 -13.41
CA GLU A 146 2.03 -7.27 -14.75
C GLU A 146 2.61 -8.68 -14.92
N ALA A 147 3.87 -8.89 -14.53
CA ALA A 147 4.51 -10.20 -14.59
C ALA A 147 3.78 -11.23 -13.71
N GLU A 148 3.36 -10.84 -12.50
CA GLU A 148 2.62 -11.72 -11.59
C GLU A 148 1.23 -12.09 -12.13
N ILE A 149 0.50 -11.10 -12.66
CA ILE A 149 -0.82 -11.32 -13.29
C ILE A 149 -0.69 -12.23 -14.52
N ARG A 150 0.27 -11.96 -15.42
CA ARG A 150 0.54 -12.82 -16.59
C ARG A 150 0.87 -14.24 -16.18
N THR A 151 1.74 -14.41 -15.19
CA THR A 151 2.13 -15.72 -14.65
C THR A 151 0.94 -16.47 -14.07
N PHE A 152 0.06 -15.77 -13.37
CA PHE A 152 -1.15 -16.35 -12.80
C PHE A 152 -2.09 -16.90 -13.87
N PHE A 153 -2.29 -16.14 -14.96
CA PHE A 153 -3.10 -16.60 -16.09
C PHE A 153 -2.45 -17.77 -16.82
N THR A 154 -1.14 -17.72 -17.12
CA THR A 154 -0.43 -18.80 -17.82
C THR A 154 -0.40 -20.11 -17.02
N GLN A 155 -0.20 -20.06 -15.71
CA GLN A 155 -0.25 -21.25 -14.86
C GLN A 155 -1.65 -21.89 -14.83
N ARG A 156 -2.72 -21.08 -14.86
CA ARG A 156 -4.09 -21.59 -14.82
C ARG A 156 -4.60 -22.06 -16.18
N THR A 157 -4.20 -21.42 -17.27
CA THR A 157 -4.50 -21.91 -18.62
C THR A 157 -3.69 -23.18 -18.91
N GLY A 158 -2.40 -23.23 -18.55
CA GLY A 158 -1.54 -24.41 -18.73
C GLY A 158 -2.02 -25.65 -17.96
N ARG A 159 -2.42 -25.50 -16.69
CA ARG A 159 -3.00 -26.62 -15.91
C ARG A 159 -4.33 -27.14 -16.49
N ARG A 160 -5.15 -26.27 -17.08
CA ARG A 160 -6.44 -26.66 -17.68
C ARG A 160 -6.30 -27.17 -19.12
N ALA A 161 -5.31 -26.71 -19.87
CA ALA A 161 -4.94 -27.28 -21.18
C ALA A 161 -4.46 -28.72 -21.02
N ALA A 162 -3.59 -29.01 -20.03
CA ALA A 162 -3.18 -30.37 -19.70
C ALA A 162 -4.37 -31.27 -19.29
N ALA A 163 -5.37 -30.72 -18.60
CA ALA A 163 -6.59 -31.45 -18.27
C ALA A 163 -7.53 -31.64 -19.48
N ALA A 164 -7.60 -30.67 -20.39
CA ALA A 164 -8.42 -30.75 -21.60
C ALA A 164 -7.86 -31.76 -22.62
N ASP A 165 -6.53 -31.83 -22.78
CA ASP A 165 -5.86 -32.83 -23.61
C ASP A 165 -6.09 -34.26 -23.10
N MET A 166 -6.20 -34.45 -21.78
CA MET A 166 -6.51 -35.77 -21.18
C MET A 166 -7.96 -36.22 -21.42
N PHE A 167 -8.91 -35.28 -21.59
CA PHE A 167 -10.34 -35.55 -21.79
C PHE A 167 -10.84 -35.21 -23.21
N GLY A 168 -9.94 -35.01 -24.18
CA GLY A 168 -10.28 -34.77 -25.59
C GLY A 168 -11.11 -33.50 -25.84
N GLY A 169 -11.07 -32.52 -24.94
CA GLY A 169 -11.93 -31.35 -24.96
C GLY A 169 -11.32 -30.18 -25.72
N ARG A 170 -12.12 -29.50 -26.57
CA ARG A 170 -11.76 -28.20 -27.16
C ARG A 170 -11.31 -27.23 -26.07
N MET A 171 -10.25 -26.47 -26.36
CA MET A 171 -9.69 -25.42 -25.52
C MET A 171 -10.72 -24.28 -25.32
N GLN A 172 -11.67 -24.47 -24.42
CA GLN A 172 -12.67 -23.45 -24.09
C GLN A 172 -11.95 -22.34 -23.30
N ARG A 173 -12.04 -21.08 -23.75
CA ARG A 173 -11.66 -19.92 -22.91
C ARG A 173 -12.64 -19.86 -21.74
N VAL A 174 -12.35 -20.59 -20.68
CA VAL A 174 -13.16 -20.59 -19.46
C VAL A 174 -12.84 -19.33 -18.67
N ALA A 175 -13.84 -18.45 -18.51
CA ALA A 175 -13.74 -17.27 -17.68
C ALA A 175 -13.31 -17.66 -16.25
N ILE A 176 -12.29 -16.99 -15.69
CA ILE A 176 -11.87 -17.21 -14.31
C ILE A 176 -12.81 -16.43 -13.40
N PRO A 177 -13.45 -17.06 -12.40
CA PRO A 177 -14.28 -16.34 -11.44
C PRO A 177 -13.46 -15.27 -10.71
N LEU A 178 -14.04 -14.08 -10.55
CA LEU A 178 -13.38 -12.93 -9.93
C LEU A 178 -12.88 -13.24 -8.50
N ALA A 179 -13.65 -13.97 -7.70
CA ALA A 179 -13.23 -14.41 -6.38
C ALA A 179 -11.94 -15.25 -6.41
N GLN A 180 -11.79 -16.11 -7.42
CA GLN A 180 -10.61 -16.96 -7.59
C GLN A 180 -9.39 -16.17 -8.09
N LEU A 181 -9.62 -15.08 -8.82
CA LEU A 181 -8.59 -14.13 -9.24
C LEU A 181 -8.11 -13.30 -8.04
N LEU A 182 -9.04 -12.69 -7.30
CA LEU A 182 -8.72 -11.86 -6.14
C LEU A 182 -8.07 -12.66 -5.01
N SER A 183 -8.52 -13.89 -4.76
CA SER A 183 -7.88 -14.77 -3.78
C SER A 183 -6.46 -15.15 -4.19
N GLY A 184 -6.23 -15.38 -5.50
CA GLY A 184 -4.93 -15.77 -6.02
C GLY A 184 -3.91 -14.64 -6.08
N LEU A 185 -4.37 -13.41 -6.36
CA LEU A 185 -3.56 -12.21 -6.46
C LEU A 185 -3.70 -11.30 -5.23
N GLY A 186 -4.18 -11.84 -4.10
CA GLY A 186 -4.54 -11.02 -2.93
C GLY A 186 -3.39 -10.16 -2.42
N ARG A 187 -2.15 -10.66 -2.46
CA ARG A 187 -0.96 -9.88 -2.05
C ARG A 187 -0.67 -8.74 -3.03
N THR A 188 -0.85 -8.97 -4.32
CA THR A 188 -0.69 -7.99 -5.40
C THR A 188 -1.75 -6.89 -5.28
N VAL A 189 -3.02 -7.28 -5.13
CA VAL A 189 -4.16 -6.34 -5.00
C VAL A 189 -4.02 -5.47 -3.75
N MET A 190 -3.59 -6.05 -2.62
CA MET A 190 -3.47 -5.31 -1.36
C MET A 190 -2.27 -4.37 -1.30
N ARG A 191 -1.29 -4.54 -2.20
CA ARG A 191 -0.09 -3.68 -2.27
C ARG A 191 -0.45 -2.30 -2.81
N ASP A 192 -1.07 -2.26 -3.99
CA ASP A 192 -1.69 -1.06 -4.54
C ASP A 192 -2.84 -1.46 -5.49
N PRO A 193 -4.10 -1.36 -5.06
CA PRO A 193 -5.22 -1.78 -5.88
C PRO A 193 -5.51 -0.81 -7.04
N ALA A 194 -5.07 0.45 -6.98
CA ALA A 194 -5.21 1.37 -8.11
C ALA A 194 -4.30 0.93 -9.27
N VAL A 195 -3.02 0.73 -8.97
CA VAL A 195 -2.03 0.19 -9.93
C VAL A 195 -2.45 -1.20 -10.41
N PHE A 196 -2.94 -2.04 -9.50
CA PHE A 196 -3.46 -3.35 -9.86
C PHE A 196 -4.60 -3.26 -10.90
N THR A 197 -5.59 -2.39 -10.70
CA THR A 197 -6.70 -2.24 -11.67
C THR A 197 -6.23 -1.72 -13.02
N GLU A 198 -5.27 -0.78 -13.04
CA GLU A 198 -4.66 -0.27 -14.26
C GLU A 198 -3.91 -1.38 -15.01
N VAL A 199 -3.07 -2.13 -14.31
CA VAL A 199 -2.30 -3.23 -14.91
C VAL A 199 -3.23 -4.36 -15.36
N LEU A 200 -4.25 -4.71 -14.58
CA LEU A 200 -5.22 -5.73 -14.95
C LEU A 200 -6.00 -5.32 -16.21
N ALA A 201 -6.33 -4.05 -16.37
CA ALA A 201 -6.96 -3.52 -17.58
C ALA A 201 -6.04 -3.58 -18.83
N ARG A 202 -4.72 -3.59 -18.64
CA ARG A 202 -3.74 -3.79 -19.72
C ARG A 202 -3.54 -5.26 -20.06
N VAL A 203 -3.45 -6.12 -19.04
CA VAL A 203 -3.11 -7.56 -19.20
C VAL A 203 -4.32 -8.41 -19.58
N GLY A 204 -5.51 -8.09 -19.05
CA GLY A 204 -6.72 -8.92 -19.20
C GLY A 204 -7.33 -8.98 -20.60
N PHE A 205 -6.80 -8.23 -21.58
CA PHE A 205 -7.34 -8.11 -22.95
C PHE A 205 -6.35 -8.47 -24.07
N LEU A 206 -5.19 -9.04 -23.75
CA LEU A 206 -4.33 -9.74 -24.71
C LEU A 206 -4.75 -11.22 -24.79
#